data_AF-A0A7V9LVE1-F1
#
_entry.id   AF-A0A7V9LVE1-F1
#
_cell.length_a   1.000
_cell.length_b   1.000
_cell.length_c   1.000
_cell.angle_alpha   90.00
_cell.angle_beta   90.00
_cell.angle_gamma   90.00
#
_symmetry.space_group_name_H-M   'P 1'
#
loop_
_entity.id
_entity.type
_entity.pdbx_description
1 polymer ?
#
loop_
_entity_poly.entity_id
_entity_poly.type
_entity_poly.pdbx_seq_one_letter_code
_entity_poly.pdbx_strand_id
1 'polypeptide(L)'
;ATVAADLSRGSPTAGLAEFVAELDERAAAQHAPTVQGVTLASLHAAKGLEWDAVFLVGLADGTVPLQHAVTDEQIEEERRLLYVGITRAREHLQLSWAASRTPNGRRSRRASRFLPEPDGPNARPTRRRAGRSAPVCRICGAALQLASERALRRCPDCPSDYDEELFDRLRTWRAEQSGERKVPAYVVFSDATLTAIAQARPSSVPQLLAVPGIGRTKLDLYGADLLALVRGPGAPGEPETRPPDRHRNVTRK
;
A
#
# COMPACT_ATOMS: atom_id res chain seq x y z
N ALA A 1 -13.98 6.46 39.68
CA ALA A 1 -14.44 7.86 39.64
C ALA A 1 -13.67 8.58 38.53
N THR A 2 -14.26 9.55 37.85
CA THR A 2 -13.57 10.32 36.80
C THR A 2 -12.86 11.53 37.43
N VAL A 3 -11.71 11.92 36.86
CA VAL A 3 -10.90 13.06 37.33
C VAL A 3 -11.72 14.35 37.45
N ALA A 4 -12.64 14.60 36.52
CA ALA A 4 -13.53 15.77 36.58
C ALA A 4 -14.51 15.73 37.76
N ALA A 5 -15.01 14.55 38.13
CA ALA A 5 -15.90 14.39 39.28
C ALA A 5 -15.15 14.54 40.61
N ASP A 6 -13.88 14.14 40.67
CA ASP A 6 -13.02 14.34 41.84
C ASP A 6 -12.68 15.82 42.04
N LEU A 7 -12.33 16.53 40.96
CA LEU A 7 -12.07 17.97 41.00
C LEU A 7 -13.31 18.77 41.39
N SER A 8 -14.47 18.46 40.81
CA SER A 8 -15.73 19.13 41.15
C SER A 8 -16.16 18.89 42.61
N ARG A 9 -15.84 17.73 43.19
CA ARG A 9 -16.07 17.44 44.61
C ARG A 9 -15.12 18.20 45.54
N GLY A 10 -13.86 18.36 45.14
CA GLY A 10 -12.85 19.09 45.93
C GLY A 10 -12.95 20.61 45.81
N SER A 11 -13.39 21.11 44.65
CA SER A 11 -13.57 22.54 44.36
C SER A 11 -14.75 22.76 43.42
N PRO A 12 -15.96 23.04 43.95
CA PRO A 12 -17.19 23.15 43.17
C PRO A 12 -17.20 24.29 42.14
N THR A 13 -16.30 25.27 42.31
CA THR A 13 -16.14 26.43 41.42
C THR A 13 -15.01 26.25 40.39
N ALA A 14 -14.33 25.10 40.38
CA ALA A 14 -13.25 24.84 39.43
C ALA A 14 -13.78 24.85 37.99
N GLY A 15 -13.14 25.67 37.15
CA GLY A 15 -13.45 25.79 35.74
C GLY A 15 -12.55 24.91 34.87
N LEU A 16 -12.59 25.16 33.56
CA LEU A 16 -11.77 24.43 32.58
C LEU A 16 -10.26 24.65 32.82
N ALA A 17 -9.84 25.84 33.24
CA ALA A 17 -8.44 26.17 33.46
C ALA A 17 -7.83 25.33 34.60
N GLU A 18 -8.55 25.22 35.72
CA GLU A 18 -8.15 24.40 36.86
C GLU A 18 -8.16 22.91 36.51
N PHE A 19 -9.11 22.47 35.69
CA PHE A 19 -9.13 21.09 35.20
C PHE A 19 -7.95 20.75 34.28
N VAL A 20 -7.57 21.66 33.37
CA VAL A 20 -6.39 21.46 32.51
C VAL A 20 -5.11 21.43 33.34
N ALA A 21 -4.95 22.36 34.30
CA ALA A 21 -3.80 22.39 35.19
C ALA A 21 -3.66 21.08 36.00
N GLU A 22 -4.77 20.55 36.52
CA GLU A 22 -4.82 19.27 37.23
C GLU A 22 -4.45 18.08 36.33
N LEU A 23 -4.88 18.10 35.06
CA LEU A 23 -4.50 17.07 34.09
C LEU A 23 -3.00 17.14 33.73
N ASP A 24 -2.47 18.34 33.53
CA ASP A 24 -1.05 18.57 33.24
C ASP A 24 -0.18 18.17 34.43
N GLU A 25 -0.58 18.50 35.66
CA GLU A 25 0.10 18.09 36.88
C GLU A 25 0.10 16.57 37.04
N ARG A 26 -1.04 15.89 36.83
CA ARG A 26 -1.12 14.42 36.86
C ARG A 26 -0.27 13.76 35.77
N ALA A 27 -0.26 14.33 34.55
CA ALA A 27 0.52 13.81 33.44
C ALA A 27 2.03 13.96 33.69
N ALA A 28 2.46 15.12 34.19
CA ALA A 28 3.85 15.38 34.56
C ALA A 28 4.31 14.53 35.74
N ALA A 29 3.46 14.36 36.74
CA ALA A 29 3.80 13.65 37.97
C ALA A 29 3.74 12.12 37.81
N GLN A 30 3.36 11.59 36.63
CA GLN A 30 3.19 10.15 36.35
C GLN A 30 2.49 9.41 37.50
N HIS A 31 1.52 10.04 38.16
CA HIS A 31 0.78 9.44 39.26
C HIS A 31 -0.17 8.38 38.72
N ALA A 32 0.40 7.25 38.28
CA ALA A 32 -0.32 6.01 38.12
C ALA A 32 -0.89 5.69 39.51
N PRO A 33 -2.22 5.71 39.70
CA PRO A 33 -2.78 5.39 40.99
C PRO A 33 -2.29 3.98 41.38
N THR A 34 -1.96 3.77 42.65
CA THR A 34 -1.48 2.50 43.25
C THR A 34 -2.58 1.43 43.28
N VAL A 35 -3.42 1.40 42.26
CA VAL A 35 -4.49 0.43 42.10
C VAL A 35 -3.84 -0.88 41.64
N GLN A 36 -4.22 -1.97 42.30
CA GLN A 36 -4.03 -3.31 41.75
C GLN A 36 -4.71 -3.36 40.36
N GLY A 37 -3.92 -3.35 39.29
CA GLY A 37 -4.42 -3.16 37.94
C GLY A 37 -3.44 -3.63 36.88
N VAL A 38 -3.91 -3.68 35.63
CA VAL A 38 -3.09 -4.07 34.48
C VAL A 38 -2.31 -2.85 33.99
N THR A 39 -0.98 -2.98 33.92
CA THR A 39 -0.11 -1.96 33.30
C THR A 39 -0.21 -2.04 31.78
N LEU A 40 -0.64 -0.95 31.15
CA LEU A 40 -0.55 -0.78 29.70
C LEU A 40 0.68 0.07 29.38
N ALA A 41 1.61 -0.48 28.61
CA ALA A 41 2.84 0.19 28.23
C ALA A 41 3.16 -0.08 26.76
N SER A 42 3.90 0.86 26.14
CA SER A 42 4.56 0.58 24.86
C SER A 42 5.78 -0.32 25.07
N LEU A 43 6.25 -0.99 24.02
CA LEU A 43 7.47 -1.81 24.07
C LEU A 43 8.69 -1.02 24.60
N HIS A 44 8.81 0.25 24.19
CA HIS A 44 9.89 1.14 24.65
C HIS A 44 9.78 1.44 26.15
N ALA A 45 8.58 1.76 26.63
CA ALA A 45 8.35 2.08 28.04
C ALA A 45 8.54 0.87 28.97
N ALA A 46 8.49 -0.34 28.43
CA ALA A 46 8.70 -1.58 29.18
C ALA A 46 10.19 -1.90 29.44
N LYS A 47 11.13 -1.15 28.85
CA LYS A 47 12.57 -1.40 29.00
C LYS A 47 12.99 -1.31 30.47
N GLY A 48 13.65 -2.35 30.97
CA GLY A 48 14.13 -2.42 32.36
C GLY A 48 13.05 -2.81 33.39
N LEU A 49 11.83 -3.07 32.94
CA LEU A 49 10.74 -3.59 33.77
C LEU A 49 10.50 -5.07 33.46
N GLU A 50 9.91 -5.80 34.41
CA GLU A 50 9.56 -7.21 34.25
C GLU A 50 8.25 -7.51 34.99
N TRP A 51 7.49 -8.48 34.45
CA TRP A 51 6.20 -8.92 35.01
C TRP A 51 6.06 -10.43 34.93
N ASP A 52 5.28 -11.02 35.83
CA ASP A 52 5.01 -12.46 35.82
C ASP A 52 4.22 -12.87 34.56
N ALA A 53 3.30 -12.00 34.10
CA ALA A 53 2.54 -12.20 32.87
C ALA A 53 2.58 -10.97 31.94
N VAL A 54 2.90 -11.20 30.66
CA VAL A 54 2.93 -10.17 29.61
C VAL A 54 2.08 -10.59 28.41
N PHE A 55 1.27 -9.65 27.93
CA PHE A 55 0.45 -9.80 26.73
C PHE A 55 0.94 -8.85 25.65
N LEU A 56 1.64 -9.37 24.65
CA LEU A 56 2.02 -8.60 23.47
C LEU A 56 0.89 -8.66 22.45
N VAL A 57 0.21 -7.53 22.26
CA VAL A 57 -0.98 -7.40 21.43
C VAL A 57 -0.70 -6.69 20.12
N GLY A 58 -1.42 -7.07 19.07
CA GLY A 58 -1.35 -6.38 17.78
C GLY A 58 -0.09 -6.70 16.96
N LEU A 59 0.51 -7.88 17.15
CA LEU A 59 1.69 -8.36 16.43
C LEU A 59 1.36 -8.73 14.98
N ALA A 60 1.11 -7.72 14.17
CA ALA A 60 0.75 -7.82 12.75
C ALA A 60 1.73 -7.01 11.90
N ASP A 61 1.93 -7.43 10.65
CA ASP A 61 2.71 -6.67 9.68
C ASP A 61 2.17 -5.24 9.54
N GLY A 62 3.08 -4.27 9.59
CA GLY A 62 2.77 -2.84 9.61
C GLY A 62 2.40 -2.29 10.99
N THR A 63 2.47 -3.10 12.05
CA THR A 63 2.52 -2.61 13.44
C THR A 63 3.80 -3.06 14.11
N VAL A 64 4.17 -4.33 13.97
CA VAL A 64 5.49 -4.84 14.35
C VAL A 64 5.98 -5.75 13.23
N PRO A 65 7.00 -5.38 12.45
CA PRO A 65 7.64 -4.07 12.43
C PRO A 65 6.68 -2.95 11.97
N LEU A 66 6.95 -1.72 12.40
CA LEU A 66 6.23 -0.53 11.94
C LEU A 66 6.38 -0.33 10.42
N GLN A 67 5.36 0.23 9.77
CA GLN A 67 5.34 0.40 8.30
C GLN A 67 6.48 1.27 7.75
N HIS A 68 7.06 2.13 8.58
CA HIS A 68 8.15 3.03 8.19
C HIS A 68 9.55 2.45 8.45
N ALA A 69 9.65 1.26 9.02
CA ALA A 69 10.91 0.51 9.08
C ALA A 69 11.14 -0.17 7.72
N VAL A 70 11.89 0.50 6.85
CA VAL A 70 12.10 0.08 5.46
C VAL A 70 13.49 -0.51 5.25
N THR A 71 14.52 0.01 5.91
CA THR A 71 15.89 -0.51 5.81
C THR A 71 16.09 -1.73 6.70
N ASP A 72 17.08 -2.55 6.39
CA ASP A 72 17.39 -3.74 7.18
C ASP A 72 17.77 -3.38 8.62
N GLU A 73 18.48 -2.28 8.83
CA GLU A 73 18.84 -1.78 10.17
C GLU A 73 17.61 -1.37 10.97
N GLN A 74 16.65 -0.69 10.34
CA GLN A 74 15.40 -0.29 10.98
C GLN A 74 14.54 -1.51 11.32
N ILE A 75 14.46 -2.49 10.43
CA ILE A 75 13.75 -3.74 10.67
C ILE A 75 14.41 -4.51 11.81
N GLU A 76 15.73 -4.52 11.87
CA GLU A 76 16.45 -5.19 12.94
C GLU A 76 16.30 -4.46 14.30
N GLU A 77 16.17 -3.13 14.30
CA GLU A 77 15.79 -2.39 15.52
C GLU A 77 14.38 -2.77 16.00
N GLU A 78 13.40 -2.87 15.11
CA GLU A 78 12.06 -3.33 15.46
C GLU A 78 12.05 -4.77 15.98
N ARG A 79 12.94 -5.62 15.46
CA ARG A 79 13.15 -6.98 15.98
C ARG A 79 13.72 -6.94 17.40
N ARG A 80 14.71 -6.07 17.66
CA ARG A 80 15.25 -5.86 19.02
C ARG A 80 14.17 -5.35 19.98
N LEU A 81 13.30 -4.45 19.54
CA LEU A 81 12.17 -3.97 20.37
C LEU A 81 11.19 -5.08 20.71
N LEU A 82 10.85 -5.95 19.75
CA LEU A 82 10.03 -7.13 20.03
C LEU A 82 10.73 -8.07 21.03
N TYR A 83 12.03 -8.31 20.86
CA TYR A 83 12.83 -9.13 21.78
C TYR A 83 12.82 -8.56 23.20
N VAL A 84 12.96 -7.23 23.35
CA VAL A 84 12.82 -6.57 24.64
C VAL A 84 11.45 -6.87 25.23
N GLY A 85 10.36 -6.71 24.47
CA GLY A 85 9.00 -7.03 24.92
C GLY A 85 8.82 -8.47 25.40
N ILE A 86 9.35 -9.43 24.64
CA ILE A 86 9.29 -10.87 24.95
C ILE A 86 10.00 -11.15 26.29
N THR A 87 11.19 -10.57 26.47
CA THR A 87 12.01 -10.79 27.68
C THR A 87 11.51 -10.04 28.91
N ARG A 88 10.41 -9.28 28.82
CA ARG A 88 9.80 -8.68 30.02
C ARG A 88 8.92 -9.69 30.79
N ALA A 89 8.59 -10.83 30.18
CA ALA A 89 7.77 -11.87 30.79
C ALA A 89 8.63 -12.84 31.61
N ARG A 90 8.26 -13.08 32.87
CA ARG A 90 8.96 -14.06 33.73
C ARG A 90 8.36 -15.46 33.65
N GLU A 91 7.03 -15.58 33.63
CA GLU A 91 6.35 -16.89 33.67
C GLU A 91 5.42 -17.09 32.47
N HIS A 92 4.62 -16.07 32.13
CA HIS A 92 3.59 -16.17 31.12
C HIS A 92 3.78 -15.12 30.02
N LEU A 93 3.90 -15.59 28.79
CA LEU A 93 3.92 -14.75 27.59
C LEU A 93 2.77 -15.13 26.66
N GLN A 94 1.94 -14.15 26.31
CA GLN A 94 0.87 -14.31 25.34
C GLN A 94 1.08 -13.35 24.17
N LEU A 95 1.02 -13.90 22.95
CA LEU A 95 1.23 -13.18 21.71
C LEU A 95 -0.08 -13.18 20.93
N SER A 96 -0.55 -12.02 20.48
CA SER A 96 -1.79 -11.94 19.72
C SER A 96 -1.73 -10.97 18.54
N TRP A 97 -2.52 -11.28 17.52
CA TRP A 97 -2.72 -10.44 16.34
C TRP A 97 -4.16 -10.57 15.85
N ALA A 98 -4.61 -9.61 15.04
CA ALA A 98 -5.98 -9.59 14.53
C ALA A 98 -5.99 -9.49 12.99
N ALA A 99 -6.89 -10.23 12.35
CA ALA A 99 -7.06 -10.20 10.89
C ALA A 99 -7.62 -8.87 10.37
N SER A 100 -8.28 -8.08 11.23
CA SER A 100 -8.76 -6.72 10.95
C SER A 100 -8.59 -5.82 12.17
N ARG A 101 -8.58 -4.50 11.96
CA ARG A 101 -8.52 -3.50 13.06
C ARG A 101 -9.89 -3.24 13.68
N THR A 102 -10.95 -3.30 12.88
CA THR A 102 -12.32 -3.07 13.33
C THR A 102 -13.09 -4.37 13.41
N PRO A 103 -14.07 -4.49 14.34
CA PRO A 103 -15.04 -5.57 14.30
C PRO A 103 -15.69 -5.63 12.91
N ASN A 104 -15.80 -6.84 12.34
CA ASN A 104 -16.36 -7.11 11.00
C ASN A 104 -15.66 -6.41 9.82
N GLY A 105 -14.49 -5.79 10.03
CA GLY A 105 -13.72 -5.16 8.98
C GLY A 105 -13.12 -6.16 7.98
N ARG A 106 -12.68 -5.64 6.83
CA ARG A 106 -11.99 -6.44 5.81
C ARG A 106 -10.76 -7.11 6.43
N ARG A 107 -10.63 -8.43 6.24
CA ARG A 107 -9.52 -9.24 6.76
C ARG A 107 -8.27 -9.12 5.89
N SER A 108 -7.57 -8.00 5.99
CA SER A 108 -6.38 -7.71 5.17
C SER A 108 -5.07 -7.75 5.95
N ARG A 109 -5.10 -7.86 7.28
CA ARG A 109 -3.88 -7.90 8.10
C ARG A 109 -3.29 -9.31 8.11
N ARG A 110 -1.96 -9.36 8.15
CA ARG A 110 -1.18 -10.58 8.32
C ARG A 110 -0.50 -10.54 9.69
N ALA A 111 -0.24 -11.71 10.26
CA ALA A 111 0.63 -11.85 11.42
C ALA A 111 1.97 -11.16 11.16
N SER A 112 2.62 -10.67 12.21
CA SER A 112 3.97 -10.09 12.12
C SER A 112 4.94 -11.12 11.54
N ARG A 113 5.79 -10.68 10.61
CA ARG A 113 6.91 -11.49 10.10
C ARG A 113 7.91 -11.97 11.17
N PHE A 114 7.88 -11.40 12.37
CA PHE A 114 8.74 -11.82 13.47
C PHE A 114 8.14 -12.96 14.31
N LEU A 115 6.86 -13.26 14.12
CA LEU A 115 6.25 -14.41 14.77
C LEU A 115 6.68 -15.71 14.06
N PRO A 116 6.90 -16.80 14.81
CA PRO A 116 7.06 -18.11 14.20
C PRO A 116 5.79 -18.48 13.43
N GLU A 117 5.92 -19.27 12.37
CA GLU A 117 4.74 -19.89 11.77
C GLU A 117 4.03 -20.72 12.85
N PRO A 118 2.70 -20.61 12.99
CA PRO A 118 2.00 -21.32 14.03
C PRO A 118 2.07 -22.83 13.76
N ASP A 119 2.85 -23.55 14.56
CA ASP A 119 2.79 -25.01 14.63
C ASP A 119 1.63 -25.42 15.55
N GLY A 120 0.66 -26.17 15.02
CA GLY A 120 -0.42 -26.75 15.82
C GLY A 120 -1.66 -27.20 15.03
N PRO A 121 -2.56 -27.99 15.63
CA PRO A 121 -3.77 -28.50 14.96
C PRO A 121 -4.79 -27.40 14.59
N ASN A 122 -4.64 -26.19 15.16
CA ASN A 122 -5.38 -24.98 14.79
C ASN A 122 -4.63 -24.08 13.81
N ALA A 123 -3.47 -24.50 13.31
CA ALA A 123 -2.89 -23.94 12.11
C ALA A 123 -3.88 -24.20 10.99
N ARG A 124 -4.72 -23.21 10.70
CA ARG A 124 -5.48 -23.22 9.45
C ARG A 124 -4.43 -23.45 8.39
N PRO A 125 -4.51 -24.54 7.59
CA PRO A 125 -3.60 -24.72 6.49
C PRO A 125 -3.66 -23.40 5.76
N THR A 126 -2.52 -22.71 5.69
CA THR A 126 -2.41 -21.64 4.72
C THR A 126 -2.80 -22.37 3.46
N ARG A 127 -3.98 -22.07 2.91
CA ARG A 127 -4.20 -22.37 1.50
C ARG A 127 -3.07 -21.57 0.90
N ARG A 128 -1.92 -22.24 0.63
CA ARG A 128 -1.06 -21.90 -0.47
C ARG A 128 -2.08 -21.76 -1.56
N ARG A 129 -2.49 -20.50 -1.81
CA ARG A 129 -3.25 -20.18 -3.00
C ARG A 129 -2.39 -20.85 -4.04
N ALA A 130 -2.92 -21.90 -4.68
CA ALA A 130 -2.26 -22.58 -5.78
C ALA A 130 -1.62 -21.44 -6.56
N GLY A 131 -0.29 -21.41 -6.53
CA GLY A 131 0.46 -20.20 -6.83
C GLY A 131 -0.11 -19.70 -8.15
N ARG A 132 -0.51 -18.42 -8.21
CA ARG A 132 -0.49 -17.79 -9.54
C ARG A 132 0.94 -18.05 -9.99
N SER A 133 1.08 -18.92 -11.00
CA SER A 133 2.36 -19.33 -11.56
C SER A 133 3.24 -18.09 -11.61
N ALA A 134 4.42 -18.17 -11.00
CA ALA A 134 5.35 -17.04 -10.99
C ALA A 134 5.42 -16.47 -12.41
N PRO A 135 5.31 -15.15 -12.60
CA PRO A 135 5.29 -14.57 -13.94
C PRO A 135 6.57 -15.01 -14.66
N VAL A 136 6.41 -15.71 -15.78
CA VAL A 136 7.50 -16.23 -16.61
C VAL A 136 7.65 -15.38 -17.86
N CYS A 137 8.86 -15.36 -18.40
CA CYS A 137 9.17 -14.81 -19.70
C CYS A 137 8.32 -15.53 -20.75
N ARG A 138 7.61 -14.77 -21.59
CA ARG A 138 6.77 -15.32 -22.66
C ARG A 138 7.57 -16.01 -23.77
N ILE A 139 8.88 -15.79 -23.83
CA ILE A 139 9.77 -16.29 -24.90
C ILE A 139 10.51 -17.55 -24.41
N CYS A 140 11.26 -17.45 -23.32
CA CYS A 140 12.10 -18.55 -22.82
C CYS A 140 11.55 -19.26 -21.58
N GLY A 141 10.45 -18.79 -20.98
CA GLY A 141 9.88 -19.39 -19.77
C GLY A 141 10.64 -19.11 -18.47
N ALA A 142 11.72 -18.31 -18.50
CA ALA A 142 12.47 -17.94 -17.30
C ALA A 142 11.62 -17.15 -16.28
N ALA A 143 11.85 -17.37 -14.99
CA ALA A 143 11.12 -16.65 -13.94
C ALA A 143 11.51 -15.17 -13.90
N LEU A 144 10.50 -14.28 -13.91
CA LEU A 144 10.70 -12.83 -13.91
C LEU A 144 10.73 -12.28 -12.47
N GLN A 145 11.90 -11.78 -12.07
CA GLN A 145 12.17 -11.32 -10.71
C GLN A 145 11.93 -9.82 -10.57
N LEU A 146 12.30 -9.04 -11.59
CA LEU A 146 12.22 -7.58 -11.54
C LEU A 146 10.81 -7.06 -11.93
N ALA A 147 10.44 -5.91 -11.39
CA ALA A 147 9.17 -5.27 -11.73
C ALA A 147 9.09 -4.88 -13.22
N SER A 148 10.21 -4.45 -13.81
CA SER A 148 10.36 -4.15 -15.24
C SER A 148 10.13 -5.40 -16.09
N GLU A 149 10.77 -6.51 -15.75
CA GLU A 149 10.58 -7.80 -16.42
C GLU A 149 9.10 -8.24 -16.40
N ARG A 150 8.45 -8.16 -15.24
CA ARG A 150 7.03 -8.53 -15.07
C ARG A 150 6.10 -7.64 -15.88
N ALA A 151 6.39 -6.34 -15.97
CA ALA A 151 5.64 -5.40 -16.79
C ALA A 151 5.76 -5.73 -18.29
N LEU A 152 6.95 -6.16 -18.73
CA LEU A 152 7.25 -6.50 -20.13
C LEU A 152 6.96 -7.98 -20.48
N ARG A 153 6.70 -8.83 -19.48
CA ARG A 153 6.63 -10.30 -19.59
C ARG A 153 7.80 -10.92 -20.36
N ARG A 154 8.99 -10.33 -20.24
CA ARG A 154 10.22 -10.76 -20.93
C ARG A 154 11.44 -10.55 -20.03
N CYS A 155 12.38 -11.49 -20.03
CA CYS A 155 13.67 -11.34 -19.36
C CYS A 155 14.65 -10.51 -20.21
N PRO A 156 15.69 -9.90 -19.62
CA PRO A 156 16.64 -9.05 -20.33
C PRO A 156 17.42 -9.79 -21.44
N ASP A 157 17.67 -11.09 -21.28
CA ASP A 157 18.45 -11.89 -22.24
C ASP A 157 17.64 -12.36 -23.46
N CYS A 158 16.33 -12.12 -23.48
CA CYS A 158 15.48 -12.48 -24.60
C CYS A 158 15.38 -11.31 -25.58
N PRO A 159 15.43 -11.58 -26.92
CA PRO A 159 15.44 -10.55 -27.94
C PRO A 159 14.28 -9.57 -27.74
N SER A 160 14.64 -8.29 -27.60
CA SER A 160 13.70 -7.22 -27.37
C SER A 160 13.36 -6.57 -28.70
N ASP A 161 12.25 -6.99 -29.30
CA ASP A 161 11.71 -6.36 -30.52
C ASP A 161 10.98 -5.04 -30.17
N TYR A 162 11.58 -4.21 -29.30
CA TYR A 162 11.03 -2.88 -29.07
C TYR A 162 11.47 -1.98 -30.20
N ASP A 163 10.50 -1.31 -30.79
CA ASP A 163 10.74 -0.32 -31.83
C ASP A 163 11.44 0.89 -31.20
N GLU A 164 12.76 0.99 -31.40
CA GLU A 164 13.59 2.08 -30.87
C GLU A 164 13.11 3.43 -31.40
N GLU A 165 12.68 3.49 -32.66
CA GLU A 165 12.18 4.69 -33.30
C GLU A 165 10.86 5.15 -32.65
N LEU A 166 9.92 4.23 -32.42
CA LEU A 166 8.68 4.50 -31.70
C LEU A 166 8.95 4.94 -30.26
N PHE A 167 9.92 4.31 -29.59
CA PHE A 167 10.29 4.68 -28.22
C PHE A 167 10.83 6.12 -28.16
N ASP A 168 11.65 6.53 -29.12
CA ASP A 168 12.16 7.89 -29.20
C ASP A 168 11.04 8.91 -29.52
N ARG A 169 10.11 8.58 -30.43
CA ARG A 169 8.91 9.41 -30.67
C ARG A 169 8.08 9.59 -29.40
N LEU A 170 7.89 8.53 -28.63
CA LEU A 170 7.16 8.57 -27.35
C LEU A 170 7.90 9.40 -26.29
N ARG A 171 9.23 9.34 -26.24
CA ARG A 171 10.04 10.13 -25.31
C ARG A 171 9.94 11.63 -25.62
N THR A 172 10.01 11.99 -26.90
CA THR A 172 9.86 13.37 -27.38
C THR A 172 8.46 13.91 -27.07
N TRP A 173 7.40 13.18 -27.46
CA TRP A 173 6.03 13.57 -27.16
C TRP A 173 5.77 13.73 -25.66
N ARG A 174 6.32 12.85 -24.82
CA ARG A 174 6.19 12.97 -23.36
C ARG A 174 6.83 14.25 -22.84
N ALA A 175 7.98 14.66 -23.39
CA ALA A 175 8.66 15.89 -23.00
C ALA A 175 7.79 17.12 -23.33
N GLU A 176 7.18 17.17 -24.51
CA GLU A 176 6.23 18.21 -24.92
C GLU A 176 5.03 18.28 -23.98
N GLN A 177 4.37 17.14 -23.73
CA GLN A 177 3.22 17.07 -22.82
C GLN A 177 3.55 17.45 -21.38
N SER A 178 4.77 17.14 -20.93
CA SER A 178 5.25 17.52 -19.61
C SER A 178 5.43 19.04 -19.48
N GLY A 179 5.91 19.69 -20.55
CA GLY A 179 6.08 21.14 -20.63
C GLY A 179 4.75 21.87 -20.66
N GLU A 180 3.82 21.45 -21.53
CA GLU A 180 2.48 22.03 -21.65
C GLU A 180 1.72 22.00 -20.32
N ARG A 181 1.80 20.87 -19.62
CA ARG A 181 1.07 20.64 -18.36
C ARG A 181 1.86 21.07 -17.12
N LYS A 182 3.11 21.51 -17.28
CA LYS A 182 4.02 21.92 -16.20
C LYS A 182 4.15 20.86 -15.10
N VAL A 183 4.22 19.58 -15.50
CA VAL A 183 4.43 18.45 -14.59
C VAL A 183 5.69 17.69 -14.99
N PRO A 184 6.42 17.04 -14.06
CA PRO A 184 7.56 16.22 -14.43
C PRO A 184 7.20 15.12 -15.44
N ALA A 185 8.07 14.82 -16.41
CA ALA A 185 7.78 13.88 -17.50
C ALA A 185 7.32 12.49 -17.02
N TYR A 186 7.90 11.98 -15.93
CA TYR A 186 7.51 10.69 -15.36
C TYR A 186 6.05 10.64 -14.85
N VAL A 187 5.44 11.80 -14.55
CA VAL A 187 4.03 11.89 -14.14
C VAL A 187 3.09 11.64 -15.33
N VAL A 188 3.48 12.10 -16.52
CA VAL A 188 2.78 11.81 -17.77
C VAL A 188 2.84 10.31 -18.04
N PHE A 189 4.04 9.74 -18.22
CA PHE A 189 4.30 8.29 -18.25
C PHE A 189 5.71 7.96 -17.79
N SER A 190 5.90 6.81 -17.13
CA SER A 190 7.23 6.31 -16.82
C SER A 190 7.91 5.71 -18.05
N ASP A 191 9.24 5.63 -18.04
CA ASP A 191 10.01 4.97 -19.11
C ASP A 191 9.56 3.52 -19.30
N ALA A 192 9.25 2.80 -18.22
CA ALA A 192 8.73 1.45 -18.28
C ALA A 192 7.41 1.35 -19.07
N THR A 193 6.52 2.33 -18.94
CA THR A 193 5.28 2.37 -19.74
C THR A 193 5.57 2.69 -21.20
N LEU A 194 6.46 3.63 -21.50
CA LEU A 194 6.85 3.93 -22.89
C LEU A 194 7.49 2.71 -23.57
N THR A 195 8.37 2.00 -22.87
CA THR A 195 9.00 0.75 -23.34
C THR A 195 7.94 -0.33 -23.58
N ALA A 196 6.93 -0.43 -22.70
CA ALA A 196 5.84 -1.38 -22.88
C ALA A 196 4.98 -1.05 -24.11
N ILE A 197 4.72 0.23 -24.39
CA ILE A 197 4.01 0.67 -25.61
C ILE A 197 4.85 0.33 -26.86
N ALA A 198 6.14 0.65 -26.86
CA ALA A 198 7.03 0.39 -28.00
C ALA A 198 7.17 -1.10 -28.35
N GLN A 199 6.99 -1.98 -27.35
CA GLN A 199 6.97 -3.43 -27.53
C GLN A 199 5.61 -3.99 -27.92
N ALA A 200 4.52 -3.43 -27.36
CA ALA A 200 3.18 -3.94 -27.60
C ALA A 200 2.57 -3.42 -28.91
N ARG A 201 3.04 -2.27 -29.41
CA ARG A 201 2.53 -1.55 -30.59
C ARG A 201 0.99 -1.55 -30.65
N PRO A 202 0.31 -1.06 -29.59
CA PRO A 202 -1.14 -1.15 -29.49
C PRO A 202 -1.82 -0.33 -30.60
N SER A 203 -2.67 -0.95 -31.39
CA SER A 203 -3.42 -0.32 -32.49
C SER A 203 -4.85 0.05 -32.12
N SER A 204 -5.27 -0.23 -30.88
CA SER A 204 -6.63 0.05 -30.40
C SER A 204 -6.68 0.43 -28.92
N VAL A 205 -7.77 1.10 -28.54
CA VAL A 205 -8.06 1.54 -27.15
C VAL A 205 -8.03 0.37 -26.15
N PRO A 206 -8.63 -0.81 -26.43
CA PRO A 206 -8.53 -1.96 -25.52
C PRO A 206 -7.10 -2.47 -25.34
N GLN A 207 -6.27 -2.41 -26.38
CA GLN A 207 -4.87 -2.82 -26.29
C GLN A 207 -4.03 -1.83 -25.48
N LEU A 208 -4.30 -0.52 -25.58
CA LEU A 208 -3.67 0.47 -24.71
C LEU A 208 -4.01 0.25 -23.23
N LEU A 209 -5.27 -0.07 -22.91
CA LEU A 209 -5.68 -0.40 -21.53
C LEU A 209 -4.99 -1.66 -20.98
N ALA A 210 -4.51 -2.55 -21.84
CA ALA A 210 -3.75 -3.73 -21.43
C ALA A 210 -2.28 -3.41 -21.09
N VAL A 211 -1.78 -2.22 -21.46
CA VAL A 211 -0.40 -1.79 -21.17
C VAL A 211 -0.27 -1.35 -19.70
N PRO A 212 0.70 -1.87 -18.94
CA PRO A 212 0.93 -1.45 -17.56
C PRO A 212 1.22 0.04 -17.43
N GLY A 213 0.47 0.71 -16.54
CA GLY A 213 0.60 2.16 -16.29
C GLY A 213 -0.37 3.04 -17.08
N ILE A 214 -1.20 2.45 -17.96
CA ILE A 214 -2.28 3.15 -18.68
C ILE A 214 -3.62 2.81 -18.02
N GLY A 215 -4.09 3.71 -17.14
CA GLY A 215 -5.42 3.66 -16.55
C GLY A 215 -6.45 4.44 -17.37
N ARG A 216 -7.75 4.29 -17.05
CA ARG A 216 -8.86 4.97 -17.75
C ARG A 216 -8.65 6.48 -17.86
N THR A 217 -8.30 7.15 -16.77
CA THR A 217 -8.03 8.60 -16.77
C THR A 217 -6.91 9.01 -17.73
N LYS A 218 -5.84 8.22 -17.83
CA LYS A 218 -4.73 8.52 -18.76
C LYS A 218 -5.11 8.19 -20.21
N LEU A 219 -5.96 7.18 -20.41
CA LEU A 219 -6.51 6.85 -21.72
C LEU A 219 -7.41 7.96 -22.24
N ASP A 220 -8.26 8.52 -21.38
CA ASP A 220 -9.15 9.63 -21.74
C ASP A 220 -8.34 10.89 -22.11
N LEU A 221 -7.21 11.10 -21.44
CA LEU A 221 -6.35 12.27 -21.65
C LEU A 221 -5.37 12.16 -22.82
N TYR A 222 -4.86 10.96 -23.11
CA TYR A 222 -3.71 10.78 -24.01
C TYR A 222 -3.91 9.66 -25.06
N GLY A 223 -5.03 8.92 -25.01
CA GLY A 223 -5.22 7.71 -25.80
C GLY A 223 -5.20 7.94 -27.31
N ALA A 224 -5.79 9.04 -27.77
CA ALA A 224 -5.79 9.39 -29.20
C ALA A 224 -4.37 9.66 -29.72
N ASP A 225 -3.60 10.47 -29.00
CA ASP A 225 -2.23 10.84 -29.36
C ASP A 225 -1.30 9.62 -29.36
N LEU A 226 -1.43 8.76 -28.34
CA LEU A 226 -0.65 7.52 -28.26
C LEU A 226 -0.95 6.58 -29.44
N LEU A 227 -2.22 6.44 -29.84
CA LEU A 227 -2.59 5.64 -31.01
C LEU A 227 -2.12 6.25 -32.33
N ALA A 228 -2.01 7.58 -32.41
CA ALA A 228 -1.43 8.26 -33.56
C ALA A 228 0.09 8.03 -33.64
N LEU A 229 0.80 8.16 -32.51
CA LEU A 229 2.25 7.92 -32.43
C LEU A 229 2.64 6.47 -32.76
N VAL A 230 1.82 5.50 -32.34
CA VAL A 230 2.02 4.08 -32.65
C VAL A 230 1.75 3.78 -34.13
N ARG A 231 0.78 4.46 -34.75
CA ARG A 231 0.51 4.32 -36.20
C ARG A 231 1.58 4.96 -37.08
N GLY A 232 2.36 5.90 -36.54
CA GLY A 232 3.40 6.63 -37.28
C GLY A 232 2.80 7.72 -38.20
N PRO A 233 3.65 8.57 -38.80
CA PRO A 233 3.20 9.59 -39.74
C PRO A 233 2.75 8.94 -41.05
N GLY A 234 1.44 8.66 -41.19
CA GLY A 234 0.82 8.21 -42.44
C GLY A 234 -0.12 7.01 -42.32
N ALA A 235 -1.26 7.17 -41.65
CA ALA A 235 -2.41 6.28 -41.84
C ALA A 235 -3.71 7.10 -41.75
N PRO A 236 -4.49 7.25 -42.84
CA PRO A 236 -5.73 8.01 -42.82
C PRO A 236 -6.70 7.37 -41.83
N GLY A 237 -7.24 8.19 -40.92
CA GLY A 237 -8.27 7.75 -39.98
C GLY A 237 -9.52 7.31 -40.73
N GLU A 238 -9.96 6.07 -40.52
CA GLU A 238 -11.31 5.67 -40.86
C GLU A 238 -12.31 6.44 -39.99
N PRO A 239 -13.44 6.90 -40.57
CA PRO A 239 -14.39 7.78 -39.91
C PRO A 239 -15.16 7.06 -38.80
N GLU A 240 -15.38 7.82 -37.74
CA GLU A 240 -16.20 7.52 -36.59
C GLU A 240 -17.61 7.03 -37.01
N THR A 241 -17.89 5.76 -36.77
CA THR A 241 -19.24 5.21 -36.96
C THR A 241 -20.13 5.74 -35.84
N ARG A 242 -20.85 6.82 -36.16
CA ARG A 242 -21.95 7.36 -35.37
C ARG A 242 -23.00 6.25 -35.14
N PRO A 243 -23.37 5.93 -33.89
CA PRO A 243 -24.41 4.94 -33.62
C PRO A 243 -25.78 5.45 -34.10
N PRO A 244 -26.69 4.56 -34.53
CA PRO A 244 -27.96 4.96 -35.13
C PRO A 244 -28.87 5.60 -34.09
N ASP A 245 -29.35 6.81 -34.43
CA ASP A 245 -30.37 7.53 -33.69
C ASP A 245 -31.66 6.70 -33.67
N ARG A 246 -32.04 6.23 -32.48
CA ARG A 246 -33.31 5.54 -32.26
C ARG A 246 -34.10 6.30 -31.21
N HIS A 247 -35.21 6.84 -31.70
CA HIS A 247 -36.43 7.29 -31.00
C HIS A 247 -36.51 8.76 -30.61
N ARG A 248 -37.23 9.53 -31.45
CA ARG A 248 -38.36 10.34 -30.97
C ARG A 248 -39.41 10.60 -32.07
N ASN A 249 -40.38 9.70 -32.18
CA ASN A 249 -41.71 10.03 -32.68
C ASN A 249 -42.59 10.35 -31.47
N VAL A 250 -42.98 11.62 -31.27
CA VAL A 250 -44.24 12.02 -30.62
C VAL A 250 -44.71 13.38 -31.19
N THR A 251 -45.68 13.27 -32.10
CA THR A 251 -46.93 14.05 -32.27
C THR A 251 -47.10 15.45 -31.63
N ARG A 252 -47.43 16.44 -32.47
CA ARG A 252 -48.43 17.55 -32.36
C ARG A 252 -48.10 18.52 -33.51
N LYS A 253 -49.01 18.97 -34.38
CA LYS A 253 -50.42 19.36 -34.24
C LYS A 253 -51.09 19.23 -35.61
#